data_AF-A0A1M6TQW8-F1
#
_entry.id   AF-A0A1M6TQW8-F1
#
_cell.length_a   1.000
_cell.length_b   1.000
_cell.length_c   1.000
_cell.angle_alpha   90.00
_cell.angle_beta   90.00
_cell.angle_gamma   90.00
#
_symmetry.space_group_name_H-M   'P 1'
#
loop_
_entity.id
_entity.type
_entity.pdbx_description
1 polymer ?
#
loop_
_entity_poly.entity_id
_entity_poly.type
_entity_poly.pdbx_seq_one_letter_code
_entity_poly.pdbx_strand_id
1 'polypeptide(L)' 'MSNNDRLIWEKRIKEYKDSGLSGTQWCRENNLSYHPFKYWHYKISDKLRNKEHLKQSRERIAVTTDANSSNSFEHS' A
#
# COMPACT_ATOMS: atom_id res chain seq x y z
N MET A 1 5.28 11.16 19.66
CA MET A 1 5.70 10.03 18.80
C MET A 1 6.55 10.61 17.69
N SER A 2 7.86 10.35 17.73
CA SER A 2 8.80 10.91 16.75
C SER A 2 8.73 10.11 15.45
N ASN A 3 8.98 10.75 14.31
CA ASN A 3 8.96 10.09 13.00
C ASN A 3 9.84 8.82 12.94
N ASN A 4 10.88 8.73 13.78
CA ASN A 4 11.73 7.54 13.91
C ASN A 4 10.99 6.28 14.37
N ASP A 5 9.99 6.39 15.24
CA ASP A 5 9.24 5.23 15.73
C ASP A 5 8.62 4.47 14.55
N ARG A 6 8.09 5.22 13.58
CA ARG A 6 7.44 4.65 12.41
C ARG A 6 8.40 3.85 11.54
N LEU A 7 9.59 4.37 11.26
CA LEU A 7 10.57 3.68 10.41
C LEU A 7 10.99 2.34 11.03
N ILE A 8 11.16 2.33 12.36
CA ILE A 8 11.48 1.13 13.12
C ILE A 8 10.34 0.11 12.99
N TRP A 9 9.08 0.54 13.16
CA TRP A 9 7.93 -0.36 13.03
C TRP A 9 7.71 -0.85 11.60
N GLU A 10 7.97 -0.04 10.57
CA GLU A 10 7.92 -0.50 9.18
C GLU A 10 8.95 -1.60 8.89
N LYS A 11 10.17 -1.48 9.42
CA LYS A 11 11.19 -2.55 9.31
C LYS A 11 10.73 -3.82 10.04
N ARG A 12 10.29 -3.67 11.29
CA ARG A 12 9.78 -4.77 12.14
C ARG A 12 8.62 -5.53 11.49
N ILE A 13 7.67 -4.83 10.87
CA ILE A 13 6.55 -5.47 10.16
C ILE A 13 7.02 -6.24 8.92
N LYS A 14 8.08 -5.79 8.23
CA LYS A 14 8.69 -6.58 7.14
C LYS A 14 9.35 -7.86 7.67
N GLU A 15 10.13 -7.74 8.74
CA GLU A 15 10.77 -8.89 9.40
C GLU A 15 9.72 -9.89 9.92
N TYR A 16 8.63 -9.40 10.50
CA TYR A 16 7.47 -10.20 10.89
C TYR A 16 6.87 -11.00 9.72
N LYS A 17 6.65 -10.33 8.58
CA LYS A 17 6.10 -10.98 7.37
C LYS A 17 7.05 -12.03 6.80
N ASP A 18 8.35 -11.75 6.82
CA ASP A 18 9.39 -12.69 6.37
C ASP A 18 9.50 -13.91 7.29
N SER A 19 9.31 -13.70 8.60
CA SER A 19 9.40 -14.78 9.60
C SER A 19 8.27 -15.82 9.45
N GLY A 20 7.12 -15.48 8.85
CA GLY A 20 5.96 -16.38 8.75
C GLY A 20 5.31 -16.74 10.08
N LEU A 21 5.71 -16.09 11.18
CA LEU A 21 5.24 -16.36 12.53
C LEU A 21 3.88 -15.71 12.81
N SER A 22 3.21 -16.16 13.87
CA SER A 22 2.05 -15.45 14.42
C SER A 22 2.50 -14.18 15.14
N GLY A 23 1.73 -13.09 15.05
CA GLY A 23 2.12 -11.79 15.63
C GLY A 23 2.43 -11.85 17.13
N THR A 24 1.72 -12.67 17.88
CA THR A 24 1.99 -12.96 19.30
C THR A 24 3.32 -13.66 19.53
N GLN A 25 3.68 -14.61 18.66
CA GLN A 25 4.92 -15.38 18.75
C GLN A 25 6.13 -14.52 18.37
N TRP A 26 6.01 -13.75 17.29
CA TRP A 26 7.02 -12.79 16.89
C TRP A 26 7.26 -11.71 17.96
N CYS A 27 6.18 -11.22 18.61
CA CYS A 27 6.31 -10.31 19.75
C CYS A 27 7.06 -10.93 20.93
N ARG A 28 6.81 -12.21 21.24
CA ARG A 28 7.52 -12.93 22.32
C ARG A 28 9.01 -13.06 22.02
N GLU A 29 9.37 -13.46 20.80
CA GLU A 29 10.78 -13.62 20.41
C GLU A 29 11.54 -12.29 20.37
N ASN A 30 10.88 -11.22 19.93
CA ASN A 30 11.49 -9.90 19.84
C ASN A 30 11.39 -9.08 21.14
N ASN A 31 10.88 -9.66 22.23
CA ASN A 31 10.62 -8.97 23.51
C ASN A 31 9.79 -7.67 23.32
N LEU A 32 8.79 -7.74 22.44
CA LEU A 32 7.90 -6.63 22.12
C LEU A 32 6.53 -6.83 22.77
N SER A 33 5.93 -5.72 23.17
CA SER A 33 4.55 -5.74 23.64
C SER A 33 3.58 -5.87 22.46
N TYR A 34 2.55 -6.71 22.65
CA TYR A 34 1.55 -7.00 21.63
C TYR A 34 0.68 -5.78 21.28
N HIS A 35 0.38 -4.90 22.26
CA HIS A 35 -0.47 -3.73 22.02
C HIS A 35 0.15 -2.72 21.04
N PRO A 36 1.42 -2.29 21.22
CA PRO A 36 2.12 -1.50 20.22
C PRO A 36 2.19 -2.19 18.86
N PHE A 37 2.52 -3.48 18.83
CA PHE A 37 2.60 -4.24 17.57
C PHE A 37 1.27 -4.20 16.83
N LYS A 38 0.16 -4.50 17.51
CA LYS A 38 -1.18 -4.45 16.94
C LYS A 38 -1.48 -3.06 16.39
N TYR A 39 -1.25 -2.01 17.18
CA TYR A 39 -1.48 -0.62 16.74
C TYR A 39 -0.69 -0.27 15.47
N TRP A 40 0.61 -0.56 15.43
CA TRP A 40 1.46 -0.27 14.28
C TRP A 40 1.13 -1.13 13.07
N HIS A 41 0.80 -2.40 13.28
CA HIS A 41 0.36 -3.31 12.23
C HIS A 41 -0.90 -2.78 11.54
N TYR A 42 -1.90 -2.33 12.31
CA TYR A 42 -3.09 -1.69 11.74
C TYR A 42 -2.75 -0.37 11.05
N LYS A 43 -1.97 0.51 11.68
CA LYS A 43 -1.64 1.83 11.13
C LYS A 43 -0.84 1.78 9.82
N ILE A 44 0.07 0.81 9.69
CA ILE A 44 0.86 0.58 8.48
C ILE A 44 -0.01 -0.08 7.39
N SER A 45 -0.89 -1.01 7.77
CA SER A 45 -1.82 -1.67 6.84
C SER A 45 -2.92 -0.72 6.33
N ASP A 46 -3.43 0.18 7.17
CA ASP A 46 -4.44 1.17 6.81
C ASP A 46 -3.91 2.20 5.79
N LYS A 47 -2.64 2.58 5.92
CA LYS A 47 -1.91 3.37 4.91
C LYS A 47 -1.85 2.68 3.54
N LEU A 48 -1.79 1.35 3.47
CA LEU A 48 -1.85 0.63 2.18
C LEU A 48 -3.24 0.77 1.57
N ARG A 49 -4.29 0.61 2.37
CA ARG A 49 -5.69 0.76 1.94
C ARG A 49 -5.99 2.17 1.41
N ASN A 50 -5.51 3.21 2.11
CA ASN A 50 -5.68 4.60 1.65
C ASN A 50 -4.81 4.96 0.43
N LYS A 51 -3.65 4.30 0.25
CA LYS A 51 -2.83 4.47 -0.96
C LYS A 51 -3.47 3.79 -2.18
N GLU A 52 -4.12 2.66 -2.03
CA GLU A 52 -4.86 2.00 -3.12
C GLU A 52 -6.02 2.86 -3.60
N HIS A 53 -6.76 3.51 -2.69
CA HIS A 53 -7.81 4.46 -3.06
C HIS A 53 -7.29 5.68 -3.84
N LEU A 54 -6.05 6.11 -3.60
CA LEU A 54 -5.42 7.23 -4.30
C LEU A 54 -4.75 6.82 -5.63
N LYS A 55 -4.41 5.54 -5.81
CA LYS A 55 -3.95 5.01 -7.10
C LYS A 55 -5.13 4.83 -8.07
N GLN A 56 -6.26 4.34 -7.56
CA GLN A 56 -7.46 4.13 -8.36
C GLN A 56 -8.11 5.44 -8.87
N SER A 57 -7.79 6.60 -8.27
CA SER A 57 -8.20 7.92 -8.77
C SER A 57 -7.24 8.52 -9.82
N ARG A 58 -5.99 8.04 -9.92
CA ARG A 58 -4.98 8.54 -10.89
C ARG A 58 -4.94 7.77 -12.21
N GLU A 59 -5.53 6.58 -12.28
CA GLU A 59 -5.53 5.74 -13.49
C GLU A 59 -6.76 5.94 -14.40
N ARG A 60 -7.62 6.94 -14.14
CA ARG A 60 -8.84 7.17 -14.93
C ARG A 60 -8.72 8.24 -16.04
N ILE A 61 -7.53 8.77 -16.32
CA ILE A 61 -7.28 9.76 -17.39
C ILE A 61 -6.07 9.33 -18.23
N ALA A 62 -6.15 8.19 -18.92
CA ALA A 62 -5.22 7.85 -20.01
C ALA A 62 -5.76 6.68 -20.84
N VAL A 63 -7.01 6.75 -21.31
CA VAL A 63 -7.45 5.88 -22.41
C VAL A 63 -8.51 6.62 -23.22
N THR A 64 -8.37 6.54 -24.56
CA THR A 64 -9.09 7.28 -25.61
C THR A 64 -8.57 8.72 -25.78
N THR A 65 -7.96 9.12 -26.90
CA THR A 65 -8.32 8.80 -28.28
C THR A 65 -7.15 9.10 -29.23
N ASP A 66 -6.45 8.07 -29.69
CA ASP A 66 -5.64 8.11 -30.90
C ASP A 66 -6.18 7.08 -31.91
N ALA A 67 -7.15 7.51 -32.72
CA ALA A 67 -7.45 6.90 -34.01
C ALA A 67 -8.31 7.84 -34.86
N ASN A 68 -7.66 8.52 -35.80
CA ASN A 68 -8.02 8.52 -37.22
C ASN A 68 -9.52 8.67 -37.57
N SER A 69 -9.96 9.91 -37.81
CA SER A 69 -11.07 10.14 -38.75
C SER A 69 -10.94 11.49 -39.41
N SER A 70 -10.27 11.52 -40.56
CA SER A 70 -10.73 12.26 -41.74
C SER A 70 -9.83 11.92 -42.92
N ASN A 71 -10.15 10.81 -43.58
CA ASN A 71 -9.95 10.74 -45.01
C ASN A 71 -11.24 10.19 -45.65
N SER A 72 -11.90 11.09 -46.37
CA SER A 72 -12.63 10.88 -47.61
C SER A 72 -13.67 9.76 -47.69
N PHE A 73 -14.94 10.16 -47.73
CA PHE A 73 -15.96 9.46 -48.52
C PHE A 73 -16.54 10.47 -49.53
N GLU A 74 -16.25 10.24 -50.80
CA GLU A 74 -16.81 10.92 -51.98
C GLU A 74 -18.28 10.55 -52.22
N HIS A 75 -19.03 11.51 -52.79
CA HIS A 75 -20.20 11.46 -53.70
C HIS A 75 -21.10 12.67 -53.38
N SER A 76 -21.55 13.54 -54.28
CA SER A 76 -21.58 13.61 -55.75
C SER A 76 -21.64 15.07 -56.19
#